data_AF-A0A3D4INE4-F1
#
_entry.id   AF-A0A3D4INE4-F1
#
_cell.length_a   1.000
_cell.length_b   1.000
_cell.length_c   1.000
_cell.angle_alpha   90.00
_cell.angle_beta   90.00
_cell.angle_gamma   90.00
#
_symmetry.space_group_name_H-M   'P 1'
#
loop_
_entity.id
_entity.type
_entity.pdbx_description
1 polymer ?
#
loop_
_entity_poly.entity_id
_entity_poly.type
_entity_poly.pdbx_seq_one_letter_code
_entity_poly.pdbx_strand_id
1 'polypeptide(L)'
;MQENSDLRIAFAVQKPNCANEPTGSIDITVTGGVGPYAYSWQHGPTTEDIEGISSGIYRVTVTDNLGCAALATILVQKNSLQVSAQVAQPMCANDSNGSVSLTPTNGASPYTYEWSNGTTDSRITDVPEGTYTVTVRDASGCSVTLTYTLTSPNSITIAANISNGACGADGSYKVNAVVSGGKPPYQYLWSNGQTTSMLSNLSAGTYQVQVTDANGCKAVKEVEIKPESFSWTCIIEAPINAPVCQSVGNNLSASIQNASYYSWNVTSSDNSWKITSGANAGTV
;
A
#
# COMPACT_ATOMS: atom_id res chain seq x y z
N MET A 1 14.87 70.34 38.61
CA MET A 1 15.26 69.88 37.26
C MET A 1 14.51 68.59 37.05
N GLN A 2 13.57 68.56 36.11
CA GLN A 2 12.84 67.34 35.80
C GLN A 2 13.79 66.49 34.97
N GLU A 3 14.29 65.40 35.57
CA GLU A 3 15.07 64.38 34.87
C GLU A 3 14.24 63.94 33.67
N ASN A 4 14.68 64.29 32.46
CA ASN A 4 14.01 63.87 31.25
C ASN A 4 14.26 62.37 31.10
N SER A 5 13.23 61.55 31.32
CA SER A 5 13.35 60.10 31.19
C SER A 5 13.70 59.73 29.74
N ASP A 6 14.58 58.75 29.55
CA ASP A 6 15.01 58.28 28.23
C ASP A 6 13.84 58.07 27.27
N LEU A 7 14.02 58.51 26.01
CA LEU A 7 13.07 58.26 24.93
C LEU A 7 12.96 56.76 24.66
N ARG A 8 11.75 56.21 24.75
CA ARG A 8 11.45 54.78 24.57
C ARG A 8 10.28 54.59 23.62
N ILE A 9 10.39 53.56 22.79
CA ILE A 9 9.37 53.16 21.81
C ILE A 9 8.78 51.82 22.25
N ALA A 10 7.47 51.77 22.43
CA ALA A 10 6.67 50.55 22.46
C ALA A 10 5.83 50.48 21.18
N PHE A 11 5.35 49.30 20.83
CA PHE A 11 4.55 49.12 19.62
C PHE A 11 3.53 47.97 19.78
N ALA A 12 2.43 48.07 19.05
CA ALA A 12 1.48 47.00 18.81
C ALA A 12 1.38 46.73 17.30
N VAL A 13 1.22 45.46 16.91
CA VAL A 13 1.18 45.05 15.50
C VAL A 13 -0.13 44.34 15.22
N GLN A 14 -0.87 44.84 14.22
CA GLN A 14 -1.92 44.07 13.57
C GLN A 14 -1.31 43.32 12.39
N LYS A 15 -1.41 41.99 12.41
CA LYS A 15 -0.91 41.15 11.34
C LYS A 15 -1.77 41.32 10.08
N PRO A 16 -1.16 41.47 8.89
CA PRO A 16 -1.90 41.38 7.65
C PRO A 16 -2.50 39.99 7.46
N ASN A 17 -3.64 39.93 6.78
CA ASN A 17 -4.38 38.69 6.55
C ASN A 17 -3.54 37.70 5.74
N CYS A 18 -2.90 38.15 4.66
CA CYS A 18 -2.09 37.34 3.76
C CYS A 18 -0.71 37.98 3.50
N ALA A 19 0.22 37.18 2.97
CA ALA A 19 1.62 37.60 2.75
C ALA A 19 1.75 38.87 1.89
N ASN A 20 0.86 39.02 0.90
CA ASN A 20 0.93 40.08 -0.09
C ASN A 20 -0.21 41.11 0.07
N GLU A 21 -0.97 41.03 1.16
CA GLU A 21 -2.11 41.91 1.39
C GLU A 21 -1.75 43.03 2.37
N PRO A 22 -1.85 44.31 1.96
CA PRO A 22 -1.55 45.47 2.79
C PRO A 22 -2.69 45.74 3.78
N THR A 23 -2.89 44.84 4.75
CA THR A 23 -3.98 44.92 5.74
C THR A 23 -3.48 44.99 7.18
N GLY A 24 -2.15 44.95 7.38
CA GLY A 24 -1.55 45.11 8.70
C GLY A 24 -1.42 46.58 9.11
N SER A 25 -1.05 46.78 10.37
CA SER A 25 -0.71 48.09 10.93
C SER A 25 0.36 47.96 12.02
N ILE A 26 1.05 49.07 12.28
CA ILE A 26 1.90 49.27 13.44
C ILE A 26 1.39 50.52 14.16
N ASP A 27 1.02 50.34 15.42
CA ASP A 27 0.66 51.39 16.37
C ASP A 27 1.89 51.63 17.26
N ILE A 28 2.39 52.87 17.29
CA ILE A 28 3.56 53.27 18.07
C ILE A 28 3.10 53.99 19.34
N THR A 29 3.70 53.62 20.47
CA THR A 29 3.55 54.37 21.71
C THR A 29 4.91 54.87 22.17
N VAL A 30 5.08 56.19 22.23
CA VAL A 30 6.31 56.84 22.70
C VAL A 30 6.18 57.21 24.19
N THR A 31 7.23 56.93 24.97
CA THR A 31 7.33 57.34 26.38
C THR A 31 8.68 57.99 26.65
N GLY A 32 8.72 58.94 27.59
CA GLY A 32 9.91 59.75 27.85
C GLY A 32 10.23 60.76 26.75
N GLY A 33 11.37 61.45 26.85
CA GLY A 33 11.75 62.55 25.96
C GLY A 33 10.91 63.82 26.12
N VAL A 34 11.20 64.82 25.28
CA VAL A 34 10.44 66.09 25.22
C VAL A 34 9.72 66.21 23.88
N GLY A 35 8.39 66.22 23.93
CA GLY A 35 7.56 66.47 22.73
C GLY A 35 7.74 67.89 22.17
N PRO A 36 7.41 68.13 20.89
CA PRO A 36 6.85 67.16 19.92
C PRO A 36 7.88 66.14 19.43
N TYR A 37 7.40 64.97 18.99
CA TYR A 37 8.22 63.92 18.40
C TYR A 37 8.15 63.94 16.88
N ALA A 38 9.26 63.61 16.23
CA ALA A 38 9.37 63.43 14.78
C ALA A 38 9.61 61.94 14.45
N TYR A 39 8.83 61.42 13.50
CA TYR A 39 8.89 60.02 13.07
C TYR A 39 9.52 59.92 11.68
N SER A 40 10.43 58.97 11.50
CA SER A 40 11.04 58.66 10.21
C SER A 40 11.06 57.15 10.00
N TRP A 41 10.16 56.67 9.16
CA TRP A 41 10.11 55.28 8.74
C TRP A 41 11.06 55.04 7.57
N GLN A 42 11.78 53.91 7.57
CA GLN A 42 12.69 53.53 6.48
C GLN A 42 11.99 53.48 5.11
N HIS A 43 10.67 53.31 5.07
CA HIS A 43 9.86 53.23 3.85
C HIS A 43 9.14 54.55 3.48
N GLY A 44 9.43 55.67 4.16
CA GLY A 44 8.98 57.00 3.77
C GLY A 44 7.93 57.68 4.66
N PRO A 45 7.01 57.00 5.37
CA PRO A 45 6.06 57.68 6.25
C PRO A 45 6.73 58.51 7.34
N THR A 46 6.04 59.58 7.76
CA THR A 46 6.43 60.47 8.87
C THR A 46 5.37 60.56 9.96
N THR A 47 4.37 59.67 9.91
CA THR A 47 3.33 59.54 10.93
C THR A 47 3.80 58.64 12.06
N GLU A 48 3.19 58.79 13.24
CA GLU A 48 3.40 57.91 14.40
C GLU A 48 3.02 56.47 14.03
N ASP A 49 1.78 56.29 13.58
CA ASP A 49 1.24 55.00 13.17
C ASP A 49 1.32 54.82 11.66
N ILE A 50 1.43 53.55 11.24
CA ILE A 50 1.33 53.17 9.83
C ILE A 50 0.31 52.04 9.66
N GLU A 51 -0.55 52.18 8.66
CA GLU A 51 -1.56 51.19 8.27
C GLU A 51 -1.38 50.79 6.81
N GLY A 52 -2.08 49.75 6.37
CA GLY A 52 -2.01 49.32 4.98
C GLY A 52 -0.66 48.70 4.62
N ILE A 53 -0.06 47.97 5.56
CA ILE A 53 1.27 47.38 5.40
C ILE A 53 1.20 45.85 5.21
N SER A 54 2.15 45.30 4.46
CA SER A 54 2.31 43.86 4.26
C SER A 54 3.24 43.25 5.32
N SER A 55 3.40 41.92 5.34
CA SER A 55 4.35 41.29 6.25
C SER A 55 5.78 41.66 5.86
N GLY A 56 6.63 41.98 6.84
CA GLY A 56 7.98 42.46 6.59
C GLY A 56 8.67 43.00 7.84
N ILE A 57 9.86 43.56 7.66
CA ILE A 57 10.61 44.23 8.72
C ILE A 57 10.45 45.73 8.51
N TYR A 58 9.95 46.43 9.52
CA TYR A 58 9.76 47.87 9.52
C TYR A 58 10.73 48.50 10.51
N ARG A 59 11.30 49.64 10.14
CA ARG A 59 12.21 50.41 11.00
C ARG A 59 11.73 51.84 11.11
N VAL A 60 11.61 52.33 12.34
CA VAL A 60 11.26 53.72 12.65
C VAL A 60 12.32 54.34 13.55
N THR A 61 12.71 55.56 13.20
CA THR A 61 13.47 56.45 14.09
C THR A 61 12.53 57.50 14.64
N VAL A 62 12.43 57.60 15.96
CA VAL A 62 11.67 58.64 16.67
C VAL A 62 12.68 59.61 17.26
N THR A 63 12.55 60.89 16.95
CA THR A 63 13.41 61.97 17.47
C THR A 63 12.59 62.94 18.30
N ASP A 64 13.05 63.27 19.51
CA ASP A 64 12.39 64.27 20.35
C ASP A 64 12.83 65.71 20.01
N ASN A 65 12.22 66.71 20.64
CA ASN A 65 12.50 68.12 20.37
C ASN A 65 13.89 68.59 20.86
N LEU A 66 14.59 67.76 21.64
CA LEU A 66 15.97 68.01 22.08
C LEU A 66 16.99 67.30 21.17
N GLY A 67 16.54 66.58 20.15
CA GLY A 67 17.40 65.86 19.20
C GLY A 67 17.82 64.47 19.67
N CYS A 68 17.25 63.95 20.76
CA CYS A 68 17.46 62.57 21.18
C CYS A 68 16.69 61.63 20.26
N ALA A 69 17.35 60.59 19.73
CA ALA A 69 16.75 59.64 18.80
C ALA A 69 16.69 58.21 19.36
N ALA A 70 15.56 57.55 19.16
CA ALA A 70 15.36 56.13 19.44
C ALA A 70 15.02 55.38 18.14
N LEU A 71 15.54 54.17 18.00
CA LEU A 71 15.31 53.31 16.83
C LEU A 71 14.53 52.06 17.26
N ALA A 72 13.46 51.74 16.55
CA ALA A 72 12.75 50.46 16.68
C ALA A 72 12.84 49.65 15.38
N THR A 73 13.04 48.34 15.51
CA THR A 73 12.94 47.36 14.41
C THR A 73 11.81 46.40 14.75
N ILE A 74 10.79 46.37 13.89
CA ILE A 74 9.51 45.70 14.14
C ILE A 74 9.30 44.65 13.05
N LEU A 75 9.07 43.40 13.47
CA LEU A 75 8.75 42.30 12.55
C LEU A 75 7.23 42.13 12.48
N VAL A 76 6.66 42.46 11.32
CA VAL A 76 5.24 42.24 11.01
C VAL A 76 5.09 40.89 10.34
N GLN A 77 4.56 39.91 11.08
CA GLN A 77 4.22 38.59 10.55
C GLN A 77 2.84 38.60 9.91
N LYS A 78 2.59 37.70 8.95
CA LYS A 78 1.24 37.46 8.40
C LYS A 78 0.43 36.50 9.27
N ASN A 79 -0.89 36.54 9.13
CA ASN A 79 -1.71 35.37 9.47
C ASN A 79 -1.44 34.26 8.43
N SER A 80 -1.34 33.02 8.90
CA SER A 80 -1.12 31.88 8.02
C SER A 80 -2.29 30.92 8.16
N LEU A 81 -3.04 30.75 7.06
CA LEU A 81 -3.98 29.65 6.90
C LEU A 81 -3.25 28.34 7.22
N GLN A 82 -3.73 27.62 8.22
CA GLN A 82 -3.26 26.31 8.61
C GLN A 82 -4.33 25.28 8.32
N VAL A 83 -3.95 24.09 7.89
CA VAL A 83 -4.90 23.02 7.60
C VAL A 83 -4.37 21.75 8.23
N SER A 84 -5.19 21.14 9.09
CA SER A 84 -4.96 19.79 9.58
C SER A 84 -5.77 18.80 8.75
N ALA A 85 -5.37 17.53 8.75
CA ALA A 85 -6.07 16.49 8.00
C ALA A 85 -6.17 15.19 8.78
N GLN A 86 -7.27 14.47 8.55
CA GLN A 86 -7.42 13.07 8.90
C GLN A 86 -7.38 12.23 7.62
N VAL A 87 -6.46 11.26 7.57
CA VAL A 87 -6.25 10.38 6.41
C VAL A 87 -6.65 8.96 6.79
N ALA A 88 -7.54 8.36 6.01
CA ALA A 88 -7.86 6.94 6.08
C ALA A 88 -7.30 6.24 4.83
N GLN A 89 -6.47 5.22 5.06
CA GLN A 89 -5.86 4.43 3.99
C GLN A 89 -6.86 3.39 3.46
N PRO A 90 -6.78 3.01 2.17
CA PRO A 90 -7.54 1.87 1.68
C PRO A 90 -7.20 0.58 2.43
N MET A 91 -8.21 -0.27 2.65
CA MET A 91 -8.04 -1.47 3.49
C MET A 91 -7.41 -2.66 2.75
N CYS A 92 -7.71 -2.81 1.47
CA CYS A 92 -7.22 -3.89 0.62
C CYS A 92 -6.51 -3.37 -0.63
N ALA A 93 -5.71 -4.23 -1.26
CA ALA A 93 -5.14 -3.94 -2.57
C ALA A 93 -6.26 -3.63 -3.58
N ASN A 94 -6.11 -2.51 -4.30
CA ASN A 94 -7.09 -1.99 -5.27
C ASN A 94 -8.45 -1.57 -4.67
N ASP A 95 -8.58 -1.47 -3.35
CA ASP A 95 -9.75 -0.83 -2.75
C ASP A 95 -9.74 0.67 -3.04
N SER A 96 -10.93 1.22 -3.20
CA SER A 96 -11.19 2.65 -3.29
C SER A 96 -11.97 3.13 -2.07
N ASN A 97 -11.61 2.70 -0.86
CA ASN A 97 -12.28 3.14 0.38
C ASN A 97 -11.40 4.08 1.23
N GLY A 98 -10.33 4.63 0.64
CA GLY A 98 -9.52 5.66 1.27
C GLY A 98 -10.25 7.00 1.37
N SER A 99 -9.80 7.87 2.27
CA SER A 99 -10.31 9.24 2.38
C SER A 99 -9.32 10.22 3.00
N VAL A 100 -9.50 11.51 2.71
CA VAL A 100 -8.80 12.62 3.37
C VAL A 100 -9.82 13.68 3.75
N SER A 101 -9.90 14.04 5.03
CA SER A 101 -10.78 15.10 5.55
C SER A 101 -9.93 16.25 6.08
N LEU A 102 -10.23 17.47 5.66
CA LEU A 102 -9.48 18.67 6.03
C LEU A 102 -10.19 19.48 7.11
N THR A 103 -9.40 20.15 7.94
CA THR A 103 -9.89 21.13 8.93
C THR A 103 -8.99 22.36 8.89
N PRO A 104 -9.40 23.40 8.13
CA PRO A 104 -8.72 24.68 8.10
C PRO A 104 -8.85 25.43 9.44
N THR A 105 -7.81 26.18 9.80
CA THR A 105 -7.72 27.02 11.00
C THR A 105 -6.90 28.27 10.67
N ASN A 106 -7.03 29.32 11.49
CA ASN A 106 -6.26 30.56 11.36
C ASN A 106 -6.40 31.30 10.00
N GLY A 107 -7.49 31.06 9.25
CA GLY A 107 -7.87 31.81 8.06
C GLY A 107 -9.34 32.25 8.09
N ALA A 108 -9.75 33.10 7.16
CA ALA A 108 -11.10 33.67 7.11
C ALA A 108 -12.12 32.75 6.40
N SER A 109 -13.24 32.45 7.05
CA SER A 109 -14.36 31.71 6.43
C SER A 109 -15.14 32.58 5.43
N PRO A 110 -15.72 32.02 4.34
CA PRO A 110 -15.69 30.61 3.93
C PRO A 110 -14.37 30.17 3.29
N TYR A 111 -14.12 28.86 3.29
CA TYR A 111 -12.98 28.23 2.62
C TYR A 111 -13.41 27.56 1.30
N THR A 112 -12.52 27.58 0.31
CA THR A 112 -12.66 26.84 -0.95
C THR A 112 -11.55 25.79 -1.06
N TYR A 113 -11.86 24.69 -1.74
CA TYR A 113 -10.97 23.55 -1.92
C TYR A 113 -10.87 23.23 -3.41
N GLU A 114 -9.68 22.90 -3.86
CA GLU A 114 -9.41 22.45 -5.22
C GLU A 114 -8.47 21.25 -5.14
N TRP A 115 -9.05 20.05 -5.26
CA TRP A 115 -8.32 18.80 -5.25
C TRP A 115 -7.82 18.42 -6.65
N SER A 116 -6.71 17.70 -6.73
CA SER A 116 -6.16 17.17 -7.99
C SER A 116 -7.11 16.23 -8.74
N ASN A 117 -8.09 15.63 -8.05
CA ASN A 117 -9.13 14.81 -8.66
C ASN A 117 -10.36 15.62 -9.10
N GLY A 118 -10.34 16.95 -8.95
CA GLY A 118 -11.42 17.85 -9.33
C GLY A 118 -12.51 18.06 -8.26
N THR A 119 -12.42 17.40 -7.11
CA THR A 119 -13.36 17.63 -5.99
C THR A 119 -13.16 19.03 -5.39
N THR A 120 -14.25 19.65 -4.93
CA THR A 120 -14.24 20.99 -4.31
C THR A 120 -14.71 21.01 -2.86
N ASP A 121 -14.96 19.84 -2.27
CA ASP A 121 -15.34 19.68 -0.88
C ASP A 121 -14.12 19.65 0.06
N SER A 122 -14.36 19.87 1.35
CA SER A 122 -13.34 19.77 2.41
C SER A 122 -12.82 18.34 2.62
N ARG A 123 -13.42 17.36 1.94
CA ARG A 123 -13.11 15.94 2.06
C ARG A 123 -13.18 15.26 0.70
N ILE A 124 -12.26 14.31 0.48
CA ILE A 124 -12.40 13.27 -0.54
C ILE A 124 -12.67 11.92 0.14
N THR A 125 -13.61 11.15 -0.39
CA THR A 125 -13.94 9.78 0.04
C THR A 125 -13.96 8.85 -1.14
N ASP A 126 -13.96 7.55 -0.84
CA ASP A 126 -14.09 6.49 -1.82
C ASP A 126 -13.04 6.57 -2.94
N VAL A 127 -11.82 6.92 -2.54
CA VAL A 127 -10.67 7.07 -3.43
C VAL A 127 -9.69 5.91 -3.25
N PRO A 128 -9.05 5.44 -4.34
CA PRO A 128 -8.01 4.41 -4.28
C PRO A 128 -6.71 4.95 -3.68
N GLU A 129 -5.70 4.08 -3.62
CA GLU A 129 -4.33 4.53 -3.44
C GLU A 129 -3.91 5.53 -4.53
N GLY A 130 -3.07 6.49 -4.15
CA GLY A 130 -2.72 7.59 -5.02
C GLY A 130 -2.20 8.79 -4.24
N THR A 131 -1.74 9.80 -4.98
CA THR A 131 -1.31 11.08 -4.41
C THR A 131 -2.33 12.15 -4.74
N TYR A 132 -2.88 12.78 -3.71
CA TYR A 132 -3.91 13.80 -3.80
C TYR A 132 -3.32 15.13 -3.34
N THR A 133 -3.30 16.11 -4.23
CA THR A 133 -2.94 17.49 -3.89
C THR A 133 -4.21 18.30 -3.69
N VAL A 134 -4.18 19.24 -2.77
CA VAL A 134 -5.30 20.15 -2.52
C VAL A 134 -4.79 21.56 -2.30
N THR A 135 -5.40 22.52 -2.99
CA THR A 135 -5.26 23.93 -2.67
C THR A 135 -6.45 24.35 -1.84
N VAL A 136 -6.20 24.80 -0.61
CA VAL A 136 -7.21 25.39 0.26
C VAL A 136 -7.04 26.89 0.23
N ARG A 137 -8.10 27.63 -0.03
CA ARG A 137 -8.12 29.08 -0.02
C ARG A 137 -9.17 29.61 0.95
N ASP A 138 -8.86 30.67 1.65
CA ASP A 138 -9.78 31.35 2.56
C ASP A 138 -10.44 32.58 1.91
N ALA A 139 -11.41 33.19 2.58
CA ALA A 139 -12.13 34.36 2.07
C ALA A 139 -11.25 35.62 1.96
N SER A 140 -10.12 35.67 2.66
CA SER A 140 -9.12 36.76 2.55
C SER A 140 -8.16 36.54 1.37
N GLY A 141 -8.31 35.45 0.61
CA GLY A 141 -7.48 35.13 -0.55
C GLY A 141 -6.17 34.41 -0.19
N CYS A 142 -5.96 34.05 1.07
CA CYS A 142 -4.81 33.25 1.49
C CYS A 142 -4.99 31.82 1.00
N SER A 143 -3.95 31.24 0.42
CA SER A 143 -3.97 29.85 -0.02
C SER A 143 -2.79 29.04 0.49
N VAL A 144 -3.04 27.76 0.78
CA VAL A 144 -2.02 26.74 1.06
C VAL A 144 -2.26 25.53 0.17
N THR A 145 -1.19 24.95 -0.35
CA THR A 145 -1.26 23.70 -1.11
C THR A 145 -0.63 22.58 -0.30
N LEU A 146 -1.35 21.47 -0.19
CA LEU A 146 -0.98 20.30 0.60
C LEU A 146 -0.98 19.07 -0.29
N THR A 147 -0.27 18.03 0.12
CA THR A 147 -0.18 16.76 -0.60
C THR A 147 -0.34 15.61 0.38
N TYR A 148 -1.23 14.68 0.05
CA TYR A 148 -1.51 13.48 0.83
C TYR A 148 -1.33 12.25 -0.05
N THR A 149 -0.62 11.25 0.47
CA THR A 149 -0.42 9.97 -0.23
C THR A 149 -1.22 8.88 0.48
N LEU A 150 -2.09 8.23 -0.28
CA LEU A 150 -2.80 7.04 0.11
C LEU A 150 -2.06 5.82 -0.46
N THR A 151 -1.86 4.81 0.37
CA THR A 151 -1.16 3.57 0.05
C THR A 151 -2.03 2.38 0.45
N SER A 152 -2.17 1.40 -0.43
CA SER A 152 -2.85 0.14 -0.10
C SER A 152 -1.85 -0.93 0.37
N PRO A 153 -2.30 -1.93 1.14
CA PRO A 153 -1.49 -3.13 1.38
C PRO A 153 -1.22 -3.89 0.08
N ASN A 154 -0.15 -4.69 0.05
CA ASN A 154 0.10 -5.62 -1.05
C ASN A 154 -1.06 -6.60 -1.19
N SER A 155 -1.36 -7.05 -2.41
CA SER A 155 -2.37 -8.08 -2.64
C SER A 155 -1.99 -9.42 -2.02
N ILE A 156 -2.99 -10.16 -1.53
CA ILE A 156 -2.78 -11.52 -1.03
C ILE A 156 -2.41 -12.41 -2.21
N THR A 157 -1.29 -13.12 -2.09
CA THR A 157 -0.83 -14.13 -3.04
C THR A 157 -0.77 -15.48 -2.33
N ILE A 158 -1.27 -16.53 -2.99
CA ILE A 158 -1.33 -17.89 -2.46
C ILE A 158 -0.52 -18.82 -3.37
N ALA A 159 0.53 -19.41 -2.82
CA ALA A 159 1.23 -20.55 -3.41
C ALA A 159 0.74 -21.85 -2.76
N ALA A 160 0.59 -22.91 -3.55
CA ALA A 160 0.14 -24.22 -3.07
C ALA A 160 1.25 -25.24 -3.30
N ASN A 161 1.81 -25.76 -2.22
CA ASN A 161 2.84 -26.79 -2.27
C ASN A 161 2.18 -28.15 -2.09
N ILE A 162 2.18 -28.96 -3.14
CA ILE A 162 1.62 -30.31 -3.15
C ILE A 162 2.73 -31.31 -2.83
N SER A 163 2.46 -32.25 -1.94
CA SER A 163 3.36 -33.36 -1.63
C SER A 163 2.56 -34.65 -1.47
N ASN A 164 3.19 -35.79 -1.73
CA ASN A 164 2.57 -37.10 -1.59
C ASN A 164 3.28 -37.96 -0.54
N GLY A 165 2.55 -38.85 0.14
CA GLY A 165 3.13 -39.93 0.93
C GLY A 165 3.74 -40.99 0.01
N ALA A 166 4.76 -41.71 0.49
CA ALA A 166 5.43 -42.73 -0.29
C ALA A 166 4.42 -43.75 -0.86
N CYS A 167 4.50 -44.00 -2.16
CA CYS A 167 3.70 -44.95 -2.96
C CYS A 167 2.31 -44.50 -3.43
N GLY A 168 2.11 -43.24 -3.85
CA GLY A 168 1.16 -42.92 -4.94
C GLY A 168 -0.33 -43.22 -4.73
N ALA A 169 -0.74 -43.74 -3.57
CA ALA A 169 -2.08 -44.23 -3.35
C ALA A 169 -3.05 -43.05 -3.24
N ASP A 170 -4.18 -43.16 -3.92
CA ASP A 170 -5.27 -42.20 -3.80
C ASP A 170 -5.60 -41.94 -2.33
N GLY A 171 -5.70 -40.66 -1.95
CA GLY A 171 -5.98 -40.27 -0.57
C GLY A 171 -4.77 -39.99 0.30
N SER A 172 -3.54 -39.90 -0.25
CA SER A 172 -2.32 -39.60 0.53
C SER A 172 -1.69 -38.23 0.26
N TYR A 173 -2.28 -37.42 -0.63
CA TYR A 173 -1.76 -36.09 -0.94
C TYR A 173 -1.94 -35.10 0.21
N LYS A 174 -0.99 -34.17 0.32
CA LYS A 174 -0.99 -33.03 1.23
C LYS A 174 -0.81 -31.75 0.43
N VAL A 175 -1.55 -30.71 0.80
CA VAL A 175 -1.41 -29.38 0.21
C VAL A 175 -1.13 -28.39 1.32
N ASN A 176 -0.04 -27.64 1.21
CA ASN A 176 0.29 -26.53 2.10
C ASN A 176 0.10 -25.20 1.35
N ALA A 177 -0.86 -24.39 1.78
CA ALA A 177 -1.05 -23.03 1.28
C ALA A 177 -0.08 -22.07 1.96
N VAL A 178 0.83 -21.49 1.19
CA VAL A 178 1.78 -20.46 1.63
C VAL A 178 1.28 -19.11 1.14
N VAL A 179 1.04 -18.20 2.09
CA VAL A 179 0.42 -16.90 1.85
C VAL A 179 1.45 -15.78 2.04
N SER A 180 1.45 -14.81 1.13
CA SER A 180 2.21 -13.56 1.24
C SER A 180 1.34 -12.36 0.85
N GLY A 181 1.69 -11.15 1.31
CA GLY A 181 0.88 -9.95 1.09
C GLY A 181 -0.36 -9.89 2.01
N GLY A 182 -1.21 -8.88 1.84
CA GLY A 182 -2.30 -8.60 2.79
C GLY A 182 -1.80 -8.28 4.20
N LYS A 183 -2.71 -8.31 5.17
CA LYS A 183 -2.44 -8.05 6.59
C LYS A 183 -2.75 -9.28 7.46
N PRO A 184 -1.74 -9.94 8.06
CA PRO A 184 -1.97 -11.07 8.95
C PRO A 184 -2.73 -10.67 10.24
N PRO A 185 -3.38 -11.62 10.95
CA PRO A 185 -3.46 -13.06 10.65
C PRO A 185 -4.36 -13.41 9.45
N TYR A 186 -4.19 -14.63 8.92
CA TYR A 186 -4.98 -15.16 7.81
C TYR A 186 -5.95 -16.25 8.26
N GLN A 187 -7.14 -16.26 7.67
CA GLN A 187 -8.14 -17.32 7.77
C GLN A 187 -8.22 -18.07 6.45
N TYR A 188 -8.37 -19.39 6.52
CA TYR A 188 -8.48 -20.26 5.36
C TYR A 188 -9.88 -20.86 5.30
N LEU A 189 -10.40 -21.02 4.09
CA LEU A 189 -11.61 -21.80 3.81
C LEU A 189 -11.40 -22.57 2.52
N TRP A 190 -11.30 -23.89 2.66
CA TRP A 190 -11.18 -24.79 1.52
C TRP A 190 -12.54 -25.23 0.99
N SER A 191 -12.60 -25.64 -0.28
CA SER A 191 -13.81 -26.15 -0.93
C SER A 191 -14.41 -27.38 -0.24
N ASN A 192 -13.60 -28.13 0.54
CA ASN A 192 -14.03 -29.25 1.37
C ASN A 192 -14.39 -28.85 2.82
N GLY A 193 -14.48 -27.54 3.11
CA GLY A 193 -14.89 -27.00 4.41
C GLY A 193 -13.79 -26.90 5.46
N GLN A 194 -12.56 -27.33 5.17
CA GLN A 194 -11.43 -27.23 6.10
C GLN A 194 -10.93 -25.78 6.24
N THR A 195 -10.36 -25.44 7.39
CA THR A 195 -9.98 -24.04 7.74
C THR A 195 -8.51 -23.85 8.14
N THR A 196 -7.68 -24.86 7.90
CA THR A 196 -6.24 -24.83 8.16
C THR A 196 -5.45 -24.44 6.91
N SER A 197 -4.22 -23.96 7.08
CA SER A 197 -3.29 -23.71 5.96
C SER A 197 -2.83 -24.99 5.26
N MET A 198 -2.89 -26.12 5.97
CA MET A 198 -2.47 -27.43 5.48
C MET A 198 -3.67 -28.37 5.38
N LEU A 199 -3.84 -28.99 4.21
CA LEU A 199 -4.69 -30.14 3.98
C LEU A 199 -3.87 -31.42 3.91
N SER A 200 -4.48 -32.53 4.30
CA SER A 200 -3.90 -33.88 4.22
C SER A 200 -4.97 -34.90 3.89
N ASN A 201 -4.53 -36.11 3.52
CA ASN A 201 -5.38 -37.22 3.13
C ASN A 201 -6.29 -36.88 1.93
N LEU A 202 -5.73 -36.19 0.94
CA LEU A 202 -6.44 -35.78 -0.26
C LEU A 202 -6.27 -36.81 -1.39
N SER A 203 -7.30 -36.97 -2.20
CA SER A 203 -7.26 -37.71 -3.47
C SER A 203 -6.91 -36.76 -4.61
N ALA A 204 -6.62 -37.31 -5.79
CA ALA A 204 -6.57 -36.51 -7.00
C ALA A 204 -7.90 -35.76 -7.23
N GLY A 205 -7.81 -34.53 -7.74
CA GLY A 205 -8.95 -33.65 -7.92
C GLY A 205 -8.60 -32.18 -7.75
N THR A 206 -9.61 -31.33 -7.87
CA THR A 206 -9.47 -29.87 -7.76
C THR A 206 -9.93 -29.40 -6.39
N TYR A 207 -9.05 -28.67 -5.70
CA TYR A 207 -9.32 -28.02 -4.42
C TYR A 207 -9.20 -26.51 -4.59
N GLN A 208 -10.08 -25.76 -3.94
CA GLN A 208 -10.01 -24.30 -3.92
C GLN A 208 -9.78 -23.85 -2.48
N VAL A 209 -8.88 -22.89 -2.26
CA VAL A 209 -8.72 -22.20 -0.99
C VAL A 209 -9.04 -20.73 -1.15
N GLN A 210 -9.92 -20.22 -0.29
CA GLN A 210 -10.08 -18.80 -0.05
C GLN A 210 -9.28 -18.42 1.20
N VAL A 211 -8.41 -17.43 1.06
CA VAL A 211 -7.70 -16.82 2.17
C VAL A 211 -8.29 -15.44 2.45
N THR A 212 -8.63 -15.17 3.70
CA THR A 212 -9.08 -13.85 4.17
C THR A 212 -8.09 -13.30 5.18
N ASP A 213 -7.66 -12.06 5.03
CA ASP A 213 -6.74 -11.40 5.96
C ASP A 213 -7.46 -10.67 7.10
N ALA A 214 -6.72 -10.02 7.99
CA ALA A 214 -7.27 -9.31 9.15
C ALA A 214 -8.07 -8.05 8.80
N ASN A 215 -7.88 -7.49 7.61
CA ASN A 215 -8.66 -6.36 7.10
C ASN A 215 -9.90 -6.84 6.32
N GLY A 216 -10.08 -8.16 6.16
CA GLY A 216 -11.19 -8.75 5.41
C GLY A 216 -10.92 -8.89 3.91
N CYS A 217 -9.68 -8.64 3.46
CA CYS A 217 -9.27 -8.79 2.08
C CYS A 217 -9.21 -10.26 1.69
N LYS A 218 -9.63 -10.61 0.48
CA LYS A 218 -9.77 -12.01 0.04
C LYS A 218 -8.95 -12.31 -1.19
N ALA A 219 -8.34 -13.50 -1.22
CA ALA A 219 -7.80 -14.11 -2.42
C ALA A 219 -8.24 -15.56 -2.51
N VAL A 220 -8.36 -16.06 -3.74
CA VAL A 220 -8.77 -17.44 -4.03
C VAL A 220 -7.71 -18.10 -4.90
N LYS A 221 -7.42 -19.37 -4.61
CA LYS A 221 -6.50 -20.19 -5.40
C LYS A 221 -7.10 -21.55 -5.66
N GLU A 222 -7.12 -21.94 -6.92
CA GLU A 222 -7.39 -23.31 -7.34
C GLU A 222 -6.10 -24.14 -7.37
N VAL A 223 -6.19 -25.37 -6.89
CA VAL A 223 -5.11 -26.33 -6.75
C VAL A 223 -5.59 -27.64 -7.38
N GLU A 224 -4.96 -28.02 -8.50
CA GLU A 224 -5.21 -29.29 -9.18
C GLU A 224 -4.21 -30.33 -8.68
N ILE A 225 -4.71 -31.40 -8.08
CA ILE A 225 -3.94 -32.59 -7.72
C ILE A 225 -4.16 -33.62 -8.82
N LYS A 226 -3.11 -33.91 -9.59
CA LYS A 226 -3.16 -34.95 -10.63
C LYS A 226 -2.81 -36.31 -10.01
N PRO A 227 -3.46 -37.40 -10.46
CA PRO A 227 -3.06 -38.74 -10.06
C PRO A 227 -1.61 -38.99 -10.50
N GLU A 228 -0.85 -39.73 -9.71
CA GLU A 228 0.49 -40.16 -10.14
C GLU A 228 0.34 -41.10 -11.35
N SER A 229 0.81 -40.65 -12.52
CA SER A 229 0.87 -41.51 -13.70
C SER A 229 2.14 -42.36 -13.63
N PHE A 230 2.00 -43.62 -13.24
CA PHE A 230 3.07 -44.61 -13.37
C PHE A 230 3.16 -45.09 -14.81
N SER A 231 4.20 -44.69 -15.55
CA SER A 231 4.53 -45.29 -16.85
C SER A 231 5.53 -46.43 -16.64
N TRP A 232 5.04 -47.67 -16.52
CA TRP A 232 5.91 -48.83 -16.57
C TRP A 232 6.25 -49.13 -18.04
N THR A 233 7.52 -48.95 -18.42
CA THR A 233 8.01 -49.41 -19.73
C THR A 233 8.45 -50.86 -19.58
N CYS A 234 7.70 -51.79 -20.17
CA CYS A 234 8.12 -53.19 -20.25
C CYS A 234 9.15 -53.31 -21.38
N ILE A 235 10.43 -53.48 -21.04
CA ILE A 235 11.49 -53.78 -22.00
C ILE A 235 11.63 -55.29 -22.08
N ILE A 236 11.31 -55.88 -23.24
CA ILE A 236 11.65 -57.27 -23.53
C ILE A 236 13.00 -57.25 -24.25
N GLU A 237 14.08 -57.57 -23.55
CA GLU A 237 15.36 -57.84 -24.18
C GLU A 237 15.41 -59.32 -24.58
N ALA A 238 15.33 -59.60 -25.89
CA ALA A 238 15.67 -60.92 -26.40
C ALA A 238 17.19 -61.08 -26.36
N PRO A 239 17.73 -62.21 -25.83
CA PRO A 239 19.17 -62.45 -25.88
C PRO A 239 19.60 -62.49 -27.35
N ILE A 240 20.50 -61.56 -27.72
CA ILE A 240 21.15 -61.55 -29.03
C ILE A 240 21.88 -62.90 -29.17
N ASN A 241 21.44 -63.69 -30.17
CA ASN A 241 22.05 -64.92 -30.68
C ASN A 241 21.83 -66.25 -29.92
N ALA A 242 20.59 -66.61 -29.57
CA ALA A 242 20.25 -68.01 -29.29
C ALA A 242 19.53 -68.66 -30.50
N PRO A 243 20.10 -69.69 -31.19
CA PRO A 243 19.35 -70.46 -32.17
C PRO A 243 18.27 -71.29 -31.47
N VAL A 244 17.00 -70.99 -31.74
CA VAL A 244 15.86 -71.77 -31.23
C VAL A 244 15.69 -73.02 -32.10
N CYS A 245 16.30 -74.14 -31.69
CA CYS A 245 16.07 -75.44 -32.33
C CYS A 245 14.70 -75.99 -31.92
N GLN A 246 13.88 -76.36 -32.91
CA GLN A 246 12.63 -77.09 -32.72
C GLN A 246 12.91 -78.48 -32.14
N SER A 247 12.57 -78.71 -30.87
CA SER A 247 12.03 -79.98 -30.33
C SER A 247 12.05 -80.09 -28.80
N VAL A 248 12.52 -79.09 -28.05
CA VAL A 248 12.41 -79.12 -26.58
C VAL A 248 11.96 -77.75 -26.08
N GLY A 249 10.96 -77.74 -25.18
CA GLY A 249 10.29 -76.54 -24.69
C GLY A 249 11.26 -75.50 -24.12
N ASN A 250 11.56 -74.49 -24.92
CA ASN A 250 12.26 -73.29 -24.48
C ASN A 250 11.20 -72.28 -24.03
N ASN A 251 11.04 -72.14 -22.71
CA ASN A 251 10.29 -71.02 -22.15
C ASN A 251 11.15 -69.76 -22.26
N LEU A 252 10.69 -68.77 -23.05
CA LEU A 252 11.16 -67.40 -22.90
C LEU A 252 10.54 -66.84 -21.61
N SER A 253 11.37 -66.58 -20.61
CA SER A 253 10.95 -65.94 -19.36
C SER A 253 11.15 -64.43 -19.47
N ALA A 254 10.06 -63.66 -19.37
CA ALA A 254 10.12 -62.24 -19.06
C ALA A 254 9.96 -62.09 -17.53
N SER A 255 10.86 -61.36 -16.88
CA SER A 255 10.70 -60.97 -15.47
C SER A 255 10.35 -59.50 -15.38
N ILE A 256 9.18 -59.20 -14.82
CA ILE A 256 8.87 -57.86 -14.31
C ILE A 256 9.35 -57.87 -12.85
N GLN A 257 10.13 -56.87 -12.42
CA GLN A 257 10.37 -56.67 -11.00
C GLN A 257 9.02 -56.32 -10.34
N ASN A 258 8.47 -57.28 -9.57
CA ASN A 258 7.27 -57.18 -8.71
C ASN A 258 5.86 -57.33 -9.34
N ALA A 259 5.59 -58.33 -10.20
CA ALA A 259 4.23 -58.89 -10.34
C ALA A 259 4.19 -60.29 -11.00
N SER A 260 3.13 -61.02 -10.69
CA SER A 260 2.84 -62.45 -10.89
C SER A 260 3.02 -63.01 -12.31
N TYR A 261 3.39 -64.30 -12.35
CA TYR A 261 3.67 -65.12 -13.54
C TYR A 261 2.55 -65.13 -14.60
N TYR A 262 2.94 -65.06 -15.87
CA TYR A 262 2.10 -65.45 -17.01
C TYR A 262 2.76 -66.60 -17.79
N SER A 263 1.95 -67.54 -18.29
CA SER A 263 2.40 -68.68 -19.10
C SER A 263 2.02 -68.50 -20.57
N TRP A 264 2.91 -68.89 -21.47
CA TRP A 264 2.72 -68.86 -22.93
C TRP A 264 2.46 -70.28 -23.45
N ASN A 265 1.60 -70.43 -24.46
CA ASN A 265 1.51 -71.65 -25.26
C ASN A 265 1.74 -71.32 -26.73
N VAL A 266 2.61 -72.09 -27.38
CA VAL A 266 2.85 -72.01 -28.82
C VAL A 266 1.68 -72.69 -29.53
N THR A 267 0.95 -71.96 -30.36
CA THR A 267 -0.14 -72.52 -31.17
C THR A 267 0.07 -72.24 -32.65
N SER A 268 1.08 -72.87 -33.26
CA SER A 268 1.08 -73.28 -34.68
C SER A 268 2.47 -73.72 -35.15
N SER A 269 2.47 -74.47 -36.25
CA SER A 269 3.64 -74.91 -37.01
C SER A 269 4.26 -73.83 -37.91
N ASP A 270 3.83 -72.56 -37.82
CA ASP A 270 4.27 -71.46 -38.67
C ASP A 270 5.09 -70.38 -37.95
N ASN A 271 5.51 -70.63 -36.71
CA ASN A 271 6.29 -69.70 -35.87
C ASN A 271 5.62 -68.33 -35.62
N SER A 272 4.30 -68.20 -35.84
CA SER A 272 3.57 -66.99 -35.43
C SER A 272 3.22 -67.04 -33.94
N TRP A 273 3.36 -65.91 -33.26
CA TRP A 273 3.05 -65.77 -31.83
C TRP A 273 1.78 -64.95 -31.68
N LYS A 274 0.82 -65.44 -30.89
CA LYS A 274 -0.41 -64.72 -30.58
C LYS A 274 -0.51 -64.57 -29.06
N ILE A 275 -0.61 -63.32 -28.59
CA ILE A 275 -0.93 -63.05 -27.19
C ILE A 275 -2.39 -63.44 -27.00
N THR A 276 -2.63 -64.50 -26.24
CA THR A 276 -3.97 -64.78 -25.71
C THR A 276 -3.97 -64.30 -24.27
N SER A 277 -4.77 -63.27 -23.98
CA SER A 277 -4.93 -62.77 -22.61
C SER A 277 -5.55 -63.87 -21.76
N GLY A 278 -4.72 -64.57 -20.99
CA GLY A 278 -5.15 -65.45 -19.92
C GLY A 278 -5.80 -64.61 -18.83
N ALA A 279 -7.09 -64.86 -18.59
CA ALA A 279 -7.87 -64.20 -17.55
C ALA A 279 -7.21 -64.37 -16.18
N ASN A 280 -6.79 -63.24 -15.59
CA ASN A 280 -7.15 -62.80 -14.26
C ASN A 280 -6.47 -61.47 -14.00
N ALA A 281 -7.17 -60.38 -14.34
CA ALA A 281 -6.95 -59.10 -13.71
C ALA A 281 -7.40 -59.23 -12.25
N GLY A 282 -6.48 -59.66 -11.38
CA GLY A 282 -6.62 -59.42 -9.96
C GLY A 282 -6.37 -57.95 -9.72
N THR A 283 -7.42 -57.23 -9.38
CA THR A 283 -7.37 -55.89 -8.79
C THR A 283 -6.43 -55.86 -7.59
N VAL A 284 -5.42 -54.99 -7.62
CA VAL A 284 -5.00 -54.13 -6.50
C VAL A 284 -4.57 -52.80 -7.08
#